data_AF-A0A1J6KA87-F1
#
_entry.id   AF-A0A1J6KA87-F1
#
_cell.length_a   1.000
_cell.length_b   1.000
_cell.length_c   1.000
_cell.angle_alpha   90.00
_cell.angle_beta   90.00
_cell.angle_gamma   90.00
#
_symmetry.space_group_name_H-M   'P 1'
#
loop_
_entity.id
_entity.type
_entity.pdbx_description
1 polymer ?
#
loop_
_entity_poly.entity_id
_entity_poly.type
_entity_poly.pdbx_seq_one_letter_code
_entity_poly.pdbx_strand_id
1 'polypeptide(L)'
;YFTDAQYNQILNFLNKDFSDHQANMAGNVTCLMSNSNQREDEWIVDSGTTLHIASKLELLANTITTDKSNNDRVHLPTGGKADITHTGCACLLDKETVKNVLYVPDFRFNLLSVSKLTRALSCNVNFFPDFCVFQDLCNGRVKGIGGERG
;
A
#
# COMPACT_ATOMS: atom_id res chain seq x y z
N TYR A 1 -12.22 10.77 23.64
CA TYR A 1 -13.19 11.71 23.04
C TYR A 1 -12.43 12.69 22.18
N PHE A 2 -12.88 12.93 20.95
CA PHE A 2 -12.30 13.96 20.08
C PHE A 2 -12.83 15.33 20.49
N THR A 3 -12.01 16.36 20.41
CA THR A 3 -12.45 17.75 20.59
C THR A 3 -13.21 18.24 19.36
N ASP A 4 -14.03 19.28 19.50
CA ASP A 4 -14.76 19.86 18.36
C ASP A 4 -13.82 20.31 17.22
N ALA A 5 -12.61 20.76 17.58
CA ALA A 5 -11.58 21.10 16.60
C ALA A 5 -11.10 19.86 15.81
N GLN A 6 -10.89 18.74 16.50
CA GLN A 6 -10.47 17.47 15.86
C GLN A 6 -11.59 16.90 14.97
N TYR A 7 -12.85 16.98 15.42
CA TYR A 7 -14.00 16.52 14.64
C TYR A 7 -14.15 17.32 13.34
N ASN A 8 -14.04 18.65 13.40
CA ASN A 8 -14.11 19.51 12.23
C ASN A 8 -12.93 19.30 11.27
N GLN A 9 -11.73 19.01 11.78
CA GLN A 9 -10.60 18.63 10.92
C GLN A 9 -10.88 17.34 10.14
N ILE A 10 -11.44 16.32 10.79
CA ILE A 10 -11.78 15.05 10.13
C ILE A 10 -12.84 15.28 9.03
N LEU A 11 -13.89 16.06 9.31
CA LEU A 11 -14.91 16.40 8.31
C LEU A 11 -14.31 17.14 7.10
N ASN A 12 -13.36 18.04 7.33
CA ASN A 12 -12.68 18.75 6.25
C ASN A 12 -11.81 17.81 5.38
N PHE A 13 -11.19 16.78 5.99
CA PHE A 13 -10.45 15.76 5.23
C PHE A 13 -11.38 14.86 4.41
N LEU A 14 -12.56 14.51 4.92
CA LEU A 14 -13.55 13.70 4.22
C LEU A 14 -14.19 14.43 3.03
N ASN A 15 -14.27 15.76 3.10
CA ASN A 15 -14.90 16.60 2.07
C ASN A 15 -13.90 17.13 1.02
N LYS A 16 -12.60 16.85 1.14
CA LYS A 16 -11.61 17.33 0.18
C LYS A 16 -11.50 16.36 -0.99
N ASP A 17 -11.95 16.79 -2.17
CA ASP A 17 -11.63 16.10 -3.41
C ASP A 17 -10.12 16.07 -3.60
N PHE A 18 -9.55 14.86 -3.69
CA PHE A 18 -8.12 14.64 -3.84
C PHE A 18 -7.68 14.99 -5.26
N SER A 19 -7.51 16.28 -5.55
CA SER A 19 -6.74 16.75 -6.70
C SER A 19 -5.29 17.00 -6.30
N ASP A 20 -4.41 16.52 -7.16
CA ASP A 20 -2.94 16.48 -7.13
C ASP A 20 -2.19 17.41 -6.16
N HIS A 21 -1.29 16.83 -5.36
CA HIS A 21 0.15 17.13 -5.29
C HIS A 21 0.80 16.79 -3.92
N GLN A 22 1.98 16.15 -4.02
CA GLN A 22 3.01 15.85 -3.01
C GLN A 22 2.59 15.10 -1.74
N ALA A 23 2.97 13.83 -1.69
CA ALA A 23 2.93 13.03 -0.46
C ALA A 23 3.94 13.59 0.56
N ASN A 24 3.44 14.35 1.53
CA ASN A 24 4.21 14.72 2.71
C ASN A 24 4.44 13.46 3.56
N MET A 25 5.70 13.03 3.66
CA MET A 25 6.15 11.82 4.38
C MET A 25 6.20 12.04 5.90
N ALA A 26 5.08 12.39 6.53
CA ALA A 26 4.98 12.51 7.99
C ALA A 26 3.86 11.60 8.51
N GLY A 27 4.23 10.58 9.31
CA GLY A 27 3.29 9.69 10.01
C GLY A 27 3.17 8.26 9.44
N ASN A 28 4.26 7.68 8.91
CA ASN A 28 4.22 6.32 8.36
C ASN A 28 4.01 5.29 9.47
N VAL A 29 2.84 4.68 9.52
CA VAL A 29 2.64 3.43 10.26
C VAL A 29 2.95 2.29 9.30
N THR A 30 4.04 1.59 9.56
CA THR A 30 4.55 0.48 8.72
C THR A 30 4.23 -0.83 9.43
N CYS A 31 3.53 -1.74 8.77
CA CYS A 31 3.46 -3.14 9.19
C CYS A 31 3.88 -4.05 8.03
N LEU A 32 4.58 -5.13 8.34
CA LEU A 32 5.11 -6.09 7.37
C LEU A 32 4.14 -7.25 7.19
N MET A 33 3.89 -7.61 5.94
CA MET A 33 3.11 -8.79 5.55
C MET A 33 4.02 -9.77 4.80
N SER A 34 4.00 -11.05 5.14
CA SER A 34 4.72 -12.09 4.39
C SER A 34 3.88 -13.36 4.21
N ASN A 35 3.98 -13.95 3.02
CA ASN A 35 3.54 -15.32 2.70
C ASN A 35 4.73 -16.29 2.53
N SER A 36 5.98 -15.84 2.70
CA SER A 36 7.20 -16.66 2.46
C SER A 36 8.23 -16.52 3.59
N ASN A 37 9.12 -17.52 3.71
CA ASN A 37 10.24 -17.50 4.66
C ASN A 37 11.43 -16.62 4.21
N GLN A 38 11.32 -15.93 3.07
CA GLN A 38 12.38 -15.07 2.54
C GLN A 38 12.11 -13.61 2.95
N ARG A 39 13.11 -12.95 3.54
CA ARG A 39 13.00 -11.55 4.04
C ARG A 39 12.71 -10.52 2.93
N GLU A 40 12.98 -10.87 1.68
CA GLU A 40 12.90 -9.94 0.55
C GLU A 40 11.51 -9.90 -0.12
N ASP A 41 10.56 -10.73 0.35
CA ASP A 41 9.19 -10.79 -0.16
C ASP A 41 8.21 -10.04 0.76
N GLU A 42 8.73 -9.32 1.76
CA GLU A 42 7.95 -8.58 2.73
C GLU A 42 7.31 -7.34 2.10
N TRP A 43 6.04 -7.13 2.44
CA TRP A 43 5.27 -5.97 2.03
C TRP A 43 5.09 -5.02 3.19
N ILE A 44 5.50 -3.76 3.00
CA ILE A 44 5.21 -2.66 3.89
C ILE A 44 3.81 -2.13 3.56
N VAL A 45 2.91 -2.21 4.54
CA VAL A 45 1.63 -1.52 4.49
C VAL A 45 1.88 -0.05 4.79
N ASP A 46 1.59 0.81 3.82
CA ASP A 46 1.93 2.23 3.85
C ASP A 46 0.69 3.09 3.59
N SER A 47 0.34 3.93 4.56
CA SER A 47 -0.75 4.90 4.46
C SER A 47 -0.37 6.14 3.64
N GLY A 48 0.93 6.42 3.49
CA GLY A 48 1.47 7.57 2.76
C GLY A 48 1.61 7.36 1.25
N THR A 49 1.51 6.11 0.76
CA THR A 49 1.58 5.82 -0.67
C THR A 49 0.20 5.71 -1.33
N THR A 50 0.10 6.22 -2.55
CA THR A 50 -1.08 6.08 -3.42
C THR A 50 -0.96 4.88 -4.37
N LEU A 51 0.18 4.19 -4.37
CA LEU A 51 0.51 3.12 -5.33
C LEU A 51 0.91 1.82 -4.61
N HIS A 52 0.57 0.69 -5.21
CA HIS A 52 1.18 -0.59 -4.84
C HIS A 52 2.48 -0.74 -5.64
N ILE A 53 3.59 -1.02 -4.97
CA ILE A 53 4.92 -1.11 -5.59
C ILE A 53 5.54 -2.45 -5.23
N ALA A 54 6.01 -3.18 -6.25
CA ALA A 54 6.85 -4.36 -6.10
C ALA A 54 8.28 -4.04 -6.55
N SER A 55 9.25 -4.39 -5.73
CA SER A 55 10.69 -4.32 -6.05
C SER A 55 11.18 -5.50 -6.88
N LYS A 56 10.41 -6.60 -6.90
CA LYS A 56 10.73 -7.84 -7.61
C LYS A 56 9.58 -8.27 -8.50
N LEU A 57 9.91 -8.64 -9.74
CA LEU A 57 8.91 -9.12 -10.70
C LEU A 57 8.31 -10.47 -10.27
N GLU A 58 9.08 -11.30 -9.57
CA GLU A 58 8.68 -12.63 -9.08
C GLU A 58 7.52 -12.59 -8.08
N LEU A 59 7.29 -11.44 -7.44
CA LEU A 59 6.16 -11.23 -6.52
C LEU A 59 4.84 -10.99 -7.27
N LEU A 60 4.89 -10.84 -8.60
CA LEU A 60 3.75 -10.52 -9.43
C LEU A 60 3.34 -11.69 -10.32
N ALA A 61 2.04 -11.96 -10.33
CA ALA A 61 1.38 -12.80 -11.31
C ALA A 61 0.67 -11.93 -12.37
N ASN A 62 0.35 -12.52 -13.53
CA ASN A 62 -0.37 -11.87 -14.63
C ASN A 62 0.26 -10.52 -15.05
N THR A 63 1.58 -10.51 -15.19
CA THR A 63 2.35 -9.29 -15.51
C THR A 63 2.12 -8.86 -16.96
N ILE A 64 1.91 -7.56 -17.15
CA ILE A 64 1.79 -6.89 -18.43
C ILE A 64 2.90 -5.85 -18.50
N THR A 65 3.66 -5.82 -19.60
CA THR A 65 4.65 -4.76 -19.87
C THR A 65 3.95 -3.43 -20.10
N THR A 66 4.38 -2.39 -19.41
CA THR A 66 3.90 -1.03 -19.64
C THR A 66 4.61 -0.43 -20.85
N ASP A 67 3.86 0.19 -21.75
CA ASP A 67 4.44 0.82 -22.94
C ASP A 67 5.35 1.98 -22.55
N LYS A 68 6.63 1.88 -22.94
CA LYS A 68 7.66 2.90 -22.65
C LYS A 68 7.33 4.28 -23.25
N SER A 69 6.37 4.36 -24.18
CA SER A 69 5.94 5.61 -24.80
C SER A 69 5.20 6.54 -23.85
N ASN A 70 4.62 6.02 -22.76
CA ASN A 70 3.80 6.83 -21.84
C ASN A 70 4.60 7.51 -20.72
N ASN A 71 5.91 7.24 -20.62
CA ASN A 71 6.78 7.87 -19.61
C ASN A 71 6.18 7.80 -18.18
N ASP A 72 5.49 6.68 -17.89
CA ASP A 72 4.87 6.42 -16.60
C ASP A 72 6.00 6.18 -15.59
N ARG A 73 6.26 7.21 -14.78
CA ARG A 73 7.31 7.22 -13.76
C ARG A 73 6.70 7.43 -12.40
N VAL A 74 7.16 6.67 -11.42
CA VAL A 74 6.82 6.91 -10.02
C VAL A 74 7.80 7.88 -9.39
N HIS A 75 7.29 8.82 -8.61
CA HIS A 75 8.11 9.67 -7.77
C HIS A 75 8.60 8.86 -6.56
N LEU A 76 9.91 8.81 -6.38
CA LEU A 76 10.53 8.14 -5.26
C LEU A 76 10.55 9.06 -4.03
N PRO A 77 10.48 8.52 -2.81
CA PRO A 77 10.73 9.27 -1.58
C PRO A 77 12.11 9.95 -1.53
N THR A 78 13.06 9.46 -2.32
CA THR A 78 14.41 10.03 -2.49
C THR A 78 14.44 11.29 -3.36
N GLY A 79 13.29 11.74 -3.88
CA GLY A 79 13.17 12.85 -4.83
C GLY A 79 13.45 12.46 -6.29
N GLY A 80 13.89 11.22 -6.54
CA GLY A 80 14.09 10.67 -7.87
C GLY A 80 12.80 10.27 -8.57
N LYS A 81 12.92 9.82 -9.82
CA LYS A 81 11.84 9.18 -10.58
C LYS A 81 12.32 7.80 -11.03
N ALA A 82 11.53 6.76 -10.77
CA ALA A 82 11.81 5.42 -11.25
C ALA A 82 10.83 5.00 -12.34
N ASP A 83 11.33 4.20 -13.27
CA ASP A 83 10.55 3.77 -14.42
C ASP A 83 9.67 2.56 -14.04
N ILE A 84 8.40 2.62 -14.46
CA ILE A 84 7.49 1.48 -14.34
C ILE A 84 7.66 0.65 -15.61
N THR A 85 8.09 -0.60 -15.45
CA THR A 85 8.31 -1.49 -16.61
C THR A 85 7.21 -2.54 -16.77
N HIS A 86 6.58 -2.93 -15.66
CA HIS A 86 5.51 -3.92 -15.65
C HIS A 86 4.44 -3.54 -14.64
N THR A 87 3.22 -4.00 -14.87
CA THR A 87 2.12 -4.01 -13.89
C THR A 87 1.60 -5.42 -13.76
N GLY A 88 1.24 -5.84 -12.55
CA GLY A 88 0.72 -7.18 -12.30
C GLY A 88 -0.20 -7.26 -11.09
N CYS A 89 -0.40 -8.49 -10.63
CA CYS A 89 -1.19 -8.82 -9.45
C CYS A 89 -0.30 -9.46 -8.38
N ALA A 90 -0.43 -9.06 -7.12
CA ALA A 90 0.23 -9.69 -5.99
C ALA A 90 -0.78 -10.55 -5.20
N CYS A 91 -0.37 -11.75 -4.80
CA CYS A 91 -1.15 -12.61 -3.92
C CYS A 91 -0.71 -12.38 -2.46
N LEU A 92 -1.64 -11.95 -1.62
CA LEU A 92 -1.43 -11.63 -0.21
C LEU A 92 -2.42 -12.42 0.66
N LEU A 93 -2.18 -12.47 1.97
CA LEU A 93 -3.17 -12.98 2.95
C LEU A 93 -3.65 -14.40 2.61
N ASP A 94 -2.73 -15.25 2.15
CA ASP A 94 -2.93 -16.60 1.61
C ASP A 94 -3.92 -16.77 0.44
N LYS A 95 -4.81 -15.81 0.15
CA LYS A 95 -5.90 -15.95 -0.84
C LYS A 95 -6.35 -14.65 -1.52
N GLU A 96 -5.93 -13.49 -1.04
CA GLU A 96 -6.40 -12.21 -1.55
C GLU A 96 -5.50 -11.72 -2.69
N THR A 97 -6.10 -11.35 -3.81
CA THR A 97 -5.35 -10.85 -4.97
C THR A 97 -5.47 -9.34 -5.08
N VAL A 98 -4.33 -8.65 -4.98
CA VAL A 98 -4.22 -7.20 -5.20
C VAL A 98 -3.80 -6.96 -6.64
N LYS A 99 -4.59 -6.18 -7.37
CA LYS A 99 -4.32 -5.82 -8.77
C LYS A 99 -3.60 -4.47 -8.87
N ASN A 100 -3.10 -4.17 -10.07
CA ASN A 100 -2.47 -2.89 -10.40
C ASN A 100 -1.25 -2.59 -9.52
N VAL A 101 -0.43 -3.62 -9.31
CA VAL A 101 0.84 -3.51 -8.60
C VAL A 101 1.93 -3.17 -9.60
N LEU A 102 2.61 -2.05 -9.38
CA LEU A 102 3.64 -1.54 -10.28
C LEU A 102 4.98 -2.18 -9.94
N TYR A 103 5.65 -2.73 -10.94
CA TYR A 103 7.01 -3.21 -10.78
C TYR A 103 7.99 -2.06 -11.02
N VAL A 104 8.77 -1.77 -9.99
CA VAL A 104 9.75 -0.67 -9.97
C VAL A 104 11.09 -1.24 -9.48
N PRO A 105 11.99 -1.63 -10.39
CA PRO A 105 13.23 -2.35 -10.04
C PRO A 105 14.17 -1.52 -9.17
N ASP A 106 14.18 -0.20 -9.33
CA ASP A 106 15.02 0.71 -8.55
C ASP A 106 14.50 0.95 -7.12
N PHE A 107 13.35 0.37 -6.78
CA PHE A 107 12.71 0.55 -5.49
C PHE A 107 13.11 -0.56 -4.52
N ARG A 108 13.50 -0.20 -3.28
CA ARG A 108 14.07 -1.15 -2.32
C ARG A 108 13.05 -2.00 -1.57
N PHE A 109 11.82 -1.52 -1.40
CA PHE A 109 10.83 -2.15 -0.53
C PHE A 109 9.51 -2.39 -1.25
N ASN A 110 8.82 -3.50 -0.99
CA ASN A 110 7.48 -3.69 -1.56
C ASN A 110 6.47 -2.88 -0.74
N LEU A 111 5.65 -2.04 -1.38
CA LEU A 111 4.67 -1.18 -0.71
C LEU A 111 3.25 -1.56 -1.06
N LEU A 112 2.38 -1.54 -0.05
CA LEU A 112 0.95 -1.62 -0.20
C LEU A 112 0.31 -0.32 0.24
N SER A 113 -0.31 0.39 -0.70
CA SER A 113 -1.19 1.51 -0.39
C SER A 113 -2.38 1.04 0.45
N VAL A 114 -2.47 1.53 1.69
CA VAL A 114 -3.62 1.24 2.59
C VAL A 114 -4.94 1.61 1.92
N SER A 115 -5.02 2.77 1.28
CA SER A 115 -6.26 3.29 0.69
C SER A 115 -6.75 2.43 -0.48
N LYS A 116 -5.84 1.91 -1.32
CA LYS A 116 -6.20 1.01 -2.41
C LYS A 116 -6.52 -0.39 -1.89
N LEU A 117 -5.74 -0.89 -0.93
CA LEU A 117 -5.90 -2.24 -0.38
C LEU A 117 -7.25 -2.40 0.33
N THR A 118 -7.56 -1.47 1.24
CA THR A 118 -8.82 -1.48 2.01
C THR A 118 -10.05 -1.38 1.12
N ARG A 119 -9.99 -0.55 0.07
CA ARG A 119 -11.05 -0.46 -0.94
C ARG A 119 -11.20 -1.74 -1.76
N ALA A 120 -10.09 -2.33 -2.22
CA ALA A 120 -10.11 -3.54 -3.03
C ALA A 120 -10.64 -4.76 -2.27
N LEU A 121 -10.32 -4.86 -0.97
CA LEU A 121 -10.68 -6.00 -0.13
C LEU A 121 -11.94 -5.78 0.71
N SER A 122 -12.58 -4.60 0.58
CA SER A 122 -13.71 -4.16 1.41
C SER A 122 -13.43 -4.36 2.91
N CYS A 123 -12.26 -3.91 3.35
CA CYS A 123 -11.79 -4.07 4.73
C CYS A 123 -11.35 -2.74 5.34
N ASN A 124 -11.20 -2.68 6.66
CA ASN A 124 -10.45 -1.64 7.35
C ASN A 124 -9.09 -2.18 7.82
N VAL A 125 -8.22 -1.27 8.22
CA VAL A 125 -6.96 -1.58 8.92
C VAL A 125 -6.98 -0.92 10.28
N ASN A 126 -6.71 -1.70 11.32
CA ASN A 126 -6.47 -1.19 12.66
C ASN A 126 -4.97 -1.35 12.97
N PHE A 127 -4.33 -0.25 13.33
CA PHE A 127 -2.93 -0.27 13.75
C PHE A 127 -2.85 -0.33 15.28
N PHE A 128 -2.07 -1.28 15.76
CA PHE A 128 -1.67 -1.46 17.15
C PHE A 128 -0.16 -1.17 17.26
N PRO A 129 0.40 -1.05 18.48
CA PRO A 129 1.81 -0.70 18.65
C PRO A 129 2.78 -1.55 17.83
N ASP A 130 2.57 -2.87 17.81
CA ASP A 130 3.53 -3.81 17.20
C ASP A 130 2.98 -4.56 15.98
N PHE A 131 1.72 -4.32 15.60
CA PHE A 131 1.05 -5.04 14.52
C PHE A 131 -0.15 -4.28 13.95
N CYS A 132 -0.65 -4.73 12.82
CA CYS A 132 -1.87 -4.23 12.19
C CYS A 132 -2.83 -5.38 11.88
N VAL A 133 -4.13 -5.10 11.92
CA VAL A 133 -5.18 -6.09 11.63
C VAL A 133 -6.06 -5.58 10.50
N PHE A 134 -6.17 -6.38 9.45
CA PHE A 134 -7.11 -6.19 8.35
C PHE A 134 -8.43 -6.87 8.69
N GLN A 135 -9.51 -6.11 8.78
CA GLN A 135 -10.83 -6.62 9.18
C GLN A 135 -11.87 -6.36 8.09
N ASP A 136 -12.57 -7.40 7.67
CA ASP A 136 -13.66 -7.35 6.70
C ASP A 136 -14.79 -6.43 7.20
N LEU A 137 -15.22 -5.48 6.36
CA LEU A 137 -16.26 -4.51 6.73
C LEU A 137 -17.67 -5.11 6.77
N CYS A 138 -17.92 -6.20 6.05
CA CYS A 138 -19.23 -6.80 5.96
C CYS A 138 -19.55 -7.71 7.14
N ASN A 139 -18.55 -8.46 7.63
CA ASN A 139 -18.76 -9.48 8.67
C ASN A 139 -17.84 -9.34 9.90
N GLY A 140 -16.92 -8.38 9.90
CA GLY A 140 -16.00 -8.14 11.03
C GLY A 140 -14.93 -9.21 11.21
N ARG A 141 -14.76 -10.15 10.27
CA ARG A 141 -13.73 -11.19 10.37
C ARG A 141 -12.36 -10.65 10.02
N VAL A 142 -11.34 -11.17 10.68
CA VAL A 142 -9.94 -10.88 10.35
C VAL A 142 -9.60 -11.51 9.00
N LYS A 143 -9.15 -10.67 8.06
CA LYS A 143 -8.64 -11.08 6.75
C LYS A 143 -7.12 -11.27 6.78
N GLY A 144 -6.44 -10.60 7.70
CA GLY A 144 -4.99 -10.58 7.74
C GLY A 144 -4.41 -9.87 8.95
N ILE A 145 -3.17 -10.22 9.29
CA ILE A 145 -2.39 -9.57 10.34
C ILE A 145 -1.00 -9.26 9.79
N GLY A 146 -0.56 -8.02 9.95
CA GLY A 146 0.82 -7.60 9.67
C GLY A 146 1.55 -7.34 10.96
N GLY A 147 2.81 -7.75 11.05
CA GLY A 147 3.64 -7.55 12.25
C GLY A 147 4.74 -6.54 12.00
N GLU A 148 5.18 -5.86 13.05
CA GLU A 148 6.49 -5.22 13.04
C GLU A 148 7.58 -6.29 13.16
N ARG A 149 8.69 -6.16 12.43
CA ARG A 149 9.91 -6.93 12.65
C ARG A 149 11.00 -5.97 13.10
N GLY A 150 11.54 -6.24 14.29
CA GLY A 150 12.74 -5.57 14.82
C GLY A 150 14.03 -6.07 14.18
#